data_AF-F0Y5Y2-F1
#
_entry.id   AF-F0Y5Y2-F1
#
_cell.length_a   1.000
_cell.length_b   1.000
_cell.length_c   1.000
_cell.angle_alpha   90.00
_cell.angle_beta   90.00
_cell.angle_gamma   90.00
#
_symmetry.space_group_name_H-M   'P 1'
#
loop_
_entity.id
_entity.type
_entity.pdbx_description
1 polymer ?
#
loop_
_entity_poly.entity_id
_entity_poly.type
_entity_poly.pdbx_seq_one_letter_code
_entity_poly.pdbx_strand_id
1 'polypeptide(L)'
;MFDTVGLWQQLTRAARSPTAEPYVAIPNTLDDAVRDSEDARVVTTAKRPFVIEHVNDAWTKLCGFTAEEAVGKTLAILQGPDTEKGEVADLVRGCEDGHATSALLTNYTKEGDKFQNFLRVFPLTEDDGTKVSHMLGVLQNVNA
;
A
#
# COMPACT_ATOMS: atom_id res chain seq x y z
N MET A 1 16.92 0.35 -11.36
CA MET A 1 16.42 1.66 -11.84
C MET A 1 14.90 1.58 -11.76
N PHE A 2 14.29 2.32 -10.84
CA PHE A 2 12.84 2.33 -10.67
C PHE A 2 12.19 2.88 -11.95
N ASP A 3 11.35 2.07 -12.61
CA ASP A 3 10.61 2.53 -13.80
C ASP A 3 9.42 3.38 -13.36
N THR A 4 9.71 4.66 -13.13
CA THR A 4 8.71 5.66 -12.76
C THR A 4 7.65 5.84 -13.86
N VAL A 5 7.98 5.56 -15.13
CA VAL A 5 7.07 5.76 -16.27
C VAL A 5 5.98 4.69 -16.29
N GLY A 6 6.33 3.43 -16.03
CA GLY A 6 5.36 2.32 -15.92
C GLY A 6 4.36 2.53 -14.78
N LEU A 7 4.86 2.98 -13.62
CA LEU A 7 4.03 3.33 -12.47
C LEU A 7 3.08 4.49 -12.80
N TRP A 8 3.57 5.56 -13.44
CA TRP A 8 2.71 6.69 -13.84
C TRP A 8 1.61 6.25 -14.79
N GLN A 9 1.88 5.36 -15.75
CA GLN A 9 0.85 4.83 -16.64
C GLN A 9 -0.20 3.98 -15.92
N GLN A 10 0.22 3.15 -14.96
CA GLN A 10 -0.70 2.35 -14.14
C GLN A 10 -1.56 3.22 -13.21
N LEU A 11 -0.96 4.21 -12.53
CA LEU A 11 -1.68 5.15 -11.68
C LEU A 11 -2.67 6.00 -12.47
N THR A 12 -2.27 6.49 -13.65
CA THR A 12 -3.16 7.27 -14.54
C THR A 12 -4.35 6.43 -15.03
N ARG A 13 -4.11 5.15 -15.31
CA ARG A 13 -5.16 4.23 -15.79
C ARG A 13 -6.14 3.85 -14.68
N ALA A 14 -5.67 3.69 -13.44
CA ALA A 14 -6.52 3.37 -12.28
C ALA A 14 -7.32 4.59 -11.78
N ALA A 15 -6.74 5.80 -11.80
CA ALA A 15 -7.32 6.98 -11.17
C ALA A 15 -8.31 7.80 -12.03
N ARG A 16 -8.42 7.55 -13.35
CA ARG A 16 -9.24 8.35 -14.30
C ARG A 16 -9.11 9.88 -14.12
N SER A 17 -7.95 10.39 -13.70
CA SER A 17 -7.74 11.82 -13.44
C SER A 17 -6.59 12.37 -14.30
N PRO A 18 -6.80 13.45 -15.08
CA PRO A 18 -5.81 14.01 -16.01
C PRO A 18 -5.02 15.20 -15.44
N THR A 19 -5.03 15.45 -14.13
CA THR A 19 -4.35 16.61 -13.54
C THR A 19 -3.08 16.21 -12.79
N ALA A 20 -1.96 16.75 -13.25
CA ALA A 20 -0.64 16.63 -12.67
C ALA A 20 -0.64 17.07 -11.19
N GLU A 21 -0.71 16.09 -10.28
CA GLU A 21 -0.32 16.33 -8.90
C GLU A 21 1.20 16.47 -8.80
N PRO A 22 1.71 17.39 -7.95
CA PRO A 22 3.15 17.56 -7.77
C PRO A 22 3.76 16.22 -7.35
N TYR A 23 4.91 15.90 -7.93
CA TYR A 23 5.67 14.68 -7.68
C TYR A 23 5.92 14.53 -6.16
N VAL A 24 5.05 13.78 -5.48
CA VAL A 24 5.30 13.36 -4.10
C VAL A 24 6.41 12.33 -4.19
N ALA A 25 7.56 12.65 -3.60
CA ALA A 25 8.66 11.70 -3.51
C ALA A 25 8.18 10.49 -2.70
N ILE A 26 7.95 9.37 -3.39
CA ILE A 26 7.56 8.12 -2.76
C ILE A 26 8.80 7.60 -2.00
N PRO A 27 8.68 7.29 -0.69
CA PRO A 27 9.78 6.71 0.07
C PRO A 27 10.34 5.45 -0.62
N ASN A 28 11.66 5.36 -0.71
CA ASN A 28 12.37 4.17 -1.20
C ASN A 28 13.19 3.48 -0.10
N THR A 29 13.27 4.07 1.10
CA THR A 29 13.90 3.48 2.30
C THR A 29 12.87 3.24 3.39
N LEU A 30 13.19 2.34 4.34
CA LEU A 30 12.36 2.12 5.52
C LEU A 30 12.25 3.40 6.36
N ASP A 31 13.37 4.08 6.59
CA ASP A 31 13.44 5.30 7.40
C ASP A 31 12.54 6.41 6.85
N ASP A 32 12.48 6.58 5.53
CA ASP A 32 11.59 7.56 4.91
C ASP A 32 10.11 7.11 4.96
N ALA A 33 9.85 5.80 4.89
CA ALA A 33 8.50 5.25 4.86
C ALA A 33 7.77 5.38 6.21
N VAL A 34 8.51 5.28 7.32
CA VAL A 34 7.97 5.37 8.70
C VAL A 34 7.88 6.79 9.24
N ARG A 35 8.40 7.80 8.51
CA ARG A 35 8.24 9.21 8.90
C ARG A 35 6.78 9.65 8.88
N ASP A 36 6.50 10.65 9.71
CA ASP A 36 5.19 11.30 9.78
C ASP A 36 4.68 11.71 8.40
N SER A 37 3.45 11.33 8.13
CA SER A 37 2.76 11.59 6.88
C SER A 37 1.26 11.59 7.11
N GLU A 38 0.57 12.45 6.36
CA GLU A 38 -0.89 12.46 6.31
C GLU A 38 -1.46 11.31 5.46
N ASP A 39 -0.64 10.69 4.61
CA ASP A 39 -1.03 9.50 3.87
C ASP A 39 -1.19 8.30 4.82
N ALA A 40 -2.22 7.48 4.63
CA ALA A 40 -2.36 6.22 5.36
C ALA A 40 -1.31 5.22 4.88
N ARG A 41 -0.30 4.94 5.71
CA ARG A 41 0.86 4.10 5.38
C ARG A 41 0.93 2.84 6.22
N VAL A 42 1.28 1.75 5.56
CA VAL A 42 1.60 0.44 6.16
C VAL A 42 2.91 -0.08 5.59
N VAL A 43 3.78 -0.60 6.44
CA VAL A 43 5.01 -1.29 6.04
C VAL A 43 4.89 -2.76 6.38
N THR A 44 5.28 -3.60 5.44
CA THR A 44 5.27 -5.06 5.58
C THR A 44 6.63 -5.66 5.25
N THR A 45 6.87 -6.88 5.73
CA THR A 45 8.00 -7.71 5.28
C THR A 45 8.01 -7.84 3.76
N ALA A 46 9.19 -7.87 3.12
CA ALA A 46 9.31 -7.98 1.65
C ALA A 46 8.82 -9.32 1.04
N LYS A 47 8.57 -10.35 1.84
CA LYS A 47 8.20 -11.68 1.36
C LYS A 47 6.84 -12.10 1.90
N ARG A 48 6.19 -13.04 1.19
CA ARG A 48 4.99 -13.70 1.71
C ARG A 48 5.22 -14.23 3.13
N PRO A 49 4.25 -14.06 4.04
CA PRO A 49 2.88 -13.60 3.76
C PRO A 49 2.67 -12.06 3.81
N PHE A 50 3.73 -11.25 3.69
CA PHE A 50 3.69 -9.78 3.77
C PHE A 50 3.12 -9.33 5.13
N VAL A 51 3.83 -9.72 6.19
CA VAL A 51 3.43 -9.42 7.57
C VAL A 51 3.63 -7.94 7.85
N ILE A 52 2.62 -7.31 8.46
CA ILE A 52 2.65 -5.92 8.89
C ILE A 52 3.68 -5.77 10.01
N GLU A 53 4.63 -4.87 9.82
CA GLU A 53 5.64 -4.51 10.82
C GLU A 53 5.40 -3.10 11.37
N HIS A 54 4.76 -2.23 10.59
CA HIS A 54 4.44 -0.86 11.00
C HIS A 54 3.19 -0.32 10.30
N VAL A 55 2.42 0.51 11.00
CA VAL A 55 1.33 1.32 10.47
C VAL A 55 1.39 2.70 11.12
N ASN A 56 1.05 3.75 10.38
CA ASN A 56 0.99 5.10 10.95
C ASN A 56 -0.40 5.47 11.47
N ASP A 57 -0.50 6.63 12.12
CA ASP A 57 -1.75 7.16 12.67
C ASP A 57 -2.83 7.35 11.62
N ALA A 58 -2.46 7.80 10.41
CA ALA A 58 -3.41 7.98 9.32
C ALA A 58 -4.03 6.63 8.89
N TRP A 59 -3.22 5.58 8.81
CA TRP A 59 -3.70 4.22 8.54
C TRP A 59 -4.63 3.71 9.65
N THR A 60 -4.25 3.93 10.91
CA THR A 60 -5.07 3.57 12.08
C THR A 60 -6.43 4.25 12.05
N LYS A 61 -6.46 5.55 11.75
CA LYS A 61 -7.71 6.32 11.62
C LYS A 61 -8.57 5.82 10.46
N LEU A 62 -7.97 5.51 9.32
CA LEU A 62 -8.70 5.02 8.14
C LEU A 62 -9.29 3.62 8.36
N CYS A 63 -8.51 2.69 8.92
CA CYS A 63 -8.89 1.28 9.02
C CYS A 63 -9.60 0.93 10.33
N GLY A 64 -9.46 1.75 11.37
CA GLY A 64 -10.06 1.54 12.70
C GLY A 64 -9.33 0.51 13.57
N PHE A 65 -8.17 0.00 13.15
CA PHE A 65 -7.33 -0.89 13.93
C PHE A 65 -6.20 -0.12 14.59
N THR A 66 -5.86 -0.43 15.85
CA THR A 66 -4.64 0.12 16.45
C THR A 66 -3.39 -0.54 15.86
N ALA A 67 -2.23 0.08 16.05
CA ALA A 67 -0.96 -0.50 15.61
C ALA A 67 -0.69 -1.87 16.25
N GLU A 68 -0.99 -2.03 17.54
CA GLU A 68 -0.84 -3.29 18.28
C GLU A 68 -1.75 -4.39 17.74
N GLU A 69 -2.94 -4.03 17.24
CA GLU A 69 -3.85 -4.98 16.63
C GLU A 69 -3.45 -5.37 15.21
N ALA A 70 -2.74 -4.50 14.49
CA ALA A 70 -2.36 -4.70 13.10
C ALA A 70 -1.00 -5.40 12.93
N VAL A 71 0.00 -5.03 13.74
CA VAL A 71 1.35 -5.60 13.66
C VAL A 71 1.33 -7.10 13.90
N GLY A 72 2.09 -7.84 13.07
CA GLY A 72 2.12 -9.30 13.08
C GLY A 72 0.99 -9.97 12.28
N LYS A 73 0.01 -9.20 11.77
CA LYS A 73 -1.03 -9.69 10.85
C LYS A 73 -0.67 -9.41 9.40
N THR A 74 -1.56 -9.76 8.48
CA THR A 74 -1.45 -9.41 7.05
C THR A 74 -2.57 -8.43 6.69
N LEU A 75 -2.46 -7.74 5.56
CA LEU A 75 -3.53 -6.87 5.05
C LEU A 75 -4.82 -7.60 4.67
N ALA A 76 -4.84 -8.94 4.76
CA ALA A 76 -6.08 -9.72 4.63
C ALA A 76 -7.13 -9.34 5.68
N ILE A 77 -6.74 -8.73 6.80
CA ILE A 77 -7.67 -8.22 7.83
C ILE A 77 -8.63 -7.14 7.30
N LEU A 78 -8.28 -6.48 6.19
CA LEU A 78 -9.11 -5.46 5.55
C LEU A 78 -10.02 -6.04 4.45
N GLN A 79 -9.91 -7.33 4.14
CA GLN A 79 -10.66 -7.96 3.06
C GLN A 79 -12.01 -8.51 3.58
N GLY A 80 -13.00 -8.54 2.70
CA GLY A 80 -14.34 -9.04 3.01
C GLY A 80 -15.05 -9.64 1.79
N PRO A 81 -16.37 -9.86 1.87
CA PRO A 81 -17.14 -10.58 0.85
C PRO A 81 -17.02 -10.00 -0.57
N ASP A 82 -16.98 -8.67 -0.66
CA ASP A 82 -16.98 -7.95 -1.94
C ASP A 82 -15.56 -7.60 -2.42
N THR A 83 -14.50 -8.02 -1.73
CA THR A 83 -13.13 -7.73 -2.16
C THR A 83 -12.80 -8.46 -3.46
N GLU A 84 -12.17 -7.74 -4.39
CA GLU A 84 -11.82 -8.17 -5.74
C GLU A 84 -10.62 -9.13 -5.70
N LYS A 85 -10.90 -10.42 -5.48
CA LYS A 85 -9.86 -11.46 -5.32
C LYS A 85 -8.86 -11.55 -6.48
N GLY A 86 -9.30 -11.22 -7.71
CA GLY A 86 -8.43 -11.17 -8.89
C GLY A 86 -7.38 -10.06 -8.77
N GLU A 87 -7.82 -8.84 -8.46
CA GLU A 87 -6.95 -7.68 -8.25
C GLU A 87 -6.00 -7.91 -7.06
N VAL A 88 -6.47 -8.54 -5.98
CA VAL A 88 -5.60 -8.95 -4.86
C VAL A 88 -4.52 -9.92 -5.33
N ALA A 89 -4.86 -10.93 -6.15
CA ALA A 89 -3.89 -11.89 -6.63
C ALA A 89 -2.82 -11.23 -7.52
N ASP A 90 -3.23 -10.30 -8.39
CA ASP A 90 -2.31 -9.58 -9.28
C ASP A 90 -1.45 -8.57 -8.53
N LEU A 91 -2.00 -7.88 -7.52
CA LEU A 91 -1.25 -7.05 -6.59
C LEU A 91 -0.16 -7.88 -5.88
N VAL A 92 -0.53 -9.05 -5.34
CA VAL A 92 0.42 -9.90 -4.62
C VAL A 92 1.52 -10.42 -5.55
N ARG A 93 1.22 -10.78 -6.81
CA ARG A 93 2.23 -11.15 -7.80
C ARG A 93 3.21 -10.00 -8.06
N GLY A 94 2.71 -8.78 -8.23
CA GLY A 94 3.56 -7.59 -8.39
C GLY A 94 4.52 -7.37 -7.21
N CYS A 95 4.03 -7.59 -5.98
CA CYS A 95 4.88 -7.55 -4.78
C CYS A 95 5.93 -8.66 -4.77
N GLU A 96 5.58 -9.89 -5.16
CA GLU A 96 6.52 -11.02 -5.21
C GLU A 96 7.65 -10.79 -6.21
N ASP A 97 7.36 -10.10 -7.32
CA ASP A 97 8.35 -9.70 -8.33
C ASP A 97 9.18 -8.48 -7.90
N GLY A 98 8.89 -7.88 -6.74
CA GLY A 98 9.59 -6.70 -6.23
C GLY A 98 9.30 -5.43 -7.03
N HIS A 99 8.14 -5.36 -7.69
CA HIS A 99 7.72 -4.20 -8.48
C HIS A 99 6.72 -3.33 -7.74
N ALA A 100 6.71 -2.04 -8.09
CA ALA A 100 5.62 -1.17 -7.69
C ALA A 100 4.32 -1.63 -8.37
N THR A 101 3.22 -1.61 -7.63
CA THR A 101 1.91 -2.09 -8.10
C THR A 101 0.79 -1.31 -7.45
N SER A 102 -0.42 -1.35 -8.01
CA SER A 102 -1.59 -0.73 -7.43
C SER A 102 -2.87 -1.46 -7.80
N ALA A 103 -3.89 -1.30 -6.95
CA ALA A 103 -5.22 -1.85 -7.18
C ALA A 103 -6.28 -0.97 -6.52
N LEU A 104 -7.48 -0.93 -7.12
CA LEU A 104 -8.67 -0.40 -6.46
C LEU A 104 -9.42 -1.58 -5.84
N LEU A 105 -9.55 -1.58 -4.52
CA LEU A 105 -10.10 -2.69 -3.76
C LEU A 105 -11.25 -2.24 -2.85
N THR A 106 -12.25 -3.09 -2.71
CA THR A 106 -13.22 -2.99 -1.62
C THR A 106 -12.58 -3.51 -0.33
N ASN A 107 -12.38 -2.63 0.65
CA ASN A 107 -11.85 -2.96 1.97
C ASN A 107 -12.85 -2.61 3.07
N TYR A 108 -12.62 -3.17 4.26
CA TYR A 108 -13.49 -3.09 5.41
C TYR A 108 -12.70 -2.55 6.61
N THR A 109 -13.29 -1.61 7.34
CA THR A 109 -12.76 -1.17 8.63
C THR A 109 -12.92 -2.27 9.67
N LYS A 110 -12.33 -2.09 10.85
CA LYS A 110 -12.51 -2.99 12.00
C LYS A 110 -13.98 -3.26 12.34
N GLU A 111 -14.83 -2.25 12.22
CA GLU A 111 -16.27 -2.36 12.51
C GLU A 111 -17.08 -2.95 11.34
N GLY A 112 -16.42 -3.22 10.21
CA GLY A 112 -17.04 -3.81 9.02
C GLY A 112 -17.58 -2.81 8.02
N ASP A 113 -17.28 -1.52 8.15
CA ASP A 113 -17.69 -0.51 7.19
C ASP A 113 -16.88 -0.61 5.90
N LYS A 114 -17.58 -0.59 4.75
CA LYS A 114 -16.93 -0.65 3.44
C LYS A 114 -16.32 0.68 3.06
N PHE A 115 -15.13 0.62 2.47
CA PHE A 115 -14.54 1.75 1.74
C PHE A 115 -13.83 1.26 0.48
N GLN A 116 -13.74 2.15 -0.51
CA GLN A 116 -12.96 1.90 -1.73
C GLN A 116 -11.54 2.35 -1.48
N ASN A 117 -10.63 1.39 -1.39
CA ASN A 117 -9.21 1.61 -1.15
C ASN A 117 -8.45 1.61 -2.49
N PHE A 118 -7.95 2.75 -2.90
CA PHE A 118 -6.89 2.78 -3.90
C PHE A 118 -5.55 2.51 -3.23
N LEU A 119 -5.15 1.23 -3.26
CA LEU A 119 -3.92 0.75 -2.66
C LEU A 119 -2.77 0.87 -3.66
N ARG A 120 -1.72 1.60 -3.28
CA ARG A 120 -0.46 1.68 -4.02
C ARG A 120 0.63 1.01 -3.19
N VAL A 121 1.45 0.17 -3.80
CA VAL A 121 2.51 -0.57 -3.13
C VAL A 121 3.85 -0.29 -3.81
N PHE A 122 4.86 -0.04 -2.99
CA PHE A 122 6.21 0.30 -3.42
C PHE A 122 7.25 -0.56 -2.71
N PRO A 123 8.22 -1.14 -3.42
CA PRO A 123 9.34 -1.83 -2.81
C PRO A 123 10.27 -0.81 -2.14
N LEU A 124 10.62 -1.07 -0.88
CA LEU A 124 11.66 -0.33 -0.16
C LEU A 124 12.96 -1.10 -0.27
N THR A 125 14.06 -0.41 -0.56
CA THR A 125 15.39 -1.01 -0.71
C THR A 125 16.24 -0.82 0.54
N GLU A 126 17.20 -1.72 0.76
CA GLU A 126 18.32 -1.49 1.67
C GLU A 126 19.18 -0.30 1.19
N ASP A 127 20.05 0.24 2.05
CA ASP A 127 20.86 1.45 1.76
C ASP A 127 21.76 1.30 0.52
N ASP A 128 22.14 0.07 0.18
CA ASP A 128 22.95 -0.24 -1.01
C ASP A 128 22.13 -0.31 -2.31
N GLY A 129 20.79 -0.24 -2.21
CA GLY A 129 19.86 -0.29 -3.33
C GLY A 129 19.74 -1.64 -4.03
N THR A 130 20.37 -2.70 -3.51
CA THR A 130 20.49 -3.99 -4.20
C THR A 130 19.34 -4.93 -3.92
N LYS A 131 18.67 -4.76 -2.78
CA LYS A 131 17.68 -5.73 -2.29
C LYS A 131 16.47 -5.03 -1.69
N VAL A 132 15.30 -5.58 -2.00
CA VAL A 132 14.04 -5.17 -1.36
C VAL A 132 14.04 -5.64 0.09
N SER A 133 13.97 -4.69 1.01
CA SER A 133 13.92 -4.93 2.45
C SER A 133 12.47 -5.09 2.93
N HIS A 134 11.57 -4.24 2.44
CA HIS A 134 10.17 -4.16 2.86
C HIS A 134 9.26 -3.74 1.70
N MET A 135 7.95 -3.77 1.92
CA MET A 135 6.96 -3.15 1.04
C MET A 135 6.24 -2.03 1.78
N LEU A 136 6.13 -0.86 1.16
CA LEU A 136 5.29 0.24 1.60
C LEU A 136 3.94 0.18 0.87
N GLY A 137 2.85 0.05 1.62
CA GLY A 137 1.50 0.28 1.14
C GLY A 137 1.02 1.68 1.52
N VAL A 138 0.45 2.39 0.54
CA VAL A 138 -0.23 3.68 0.73
C VAL A 138 -1.70 3.49 0.37
N LEU A 139 -2.57 3.70 1.35
CA LEU A 139 -4.01 3.54 1.22
C LEU A 139 -4.67 4.91 0.98
N GLN A 140 -5.68 4.93 0.13
CA GLN A 140 -6.47 6.12 -0.12
C GLN A 140 -7.94 5.73 -0.24
N ASN A 141 -8.79 6.28 0.63
CA ASN A 141 -10.23 6.15 0.46
C ASN A 141 -10.70 7.06 -0.67
N VAL A 142 -11.17 6.50 -1.77
CA VAL A 142 -11.61 7.28 -2.94
C VAL A 142 -13.08 7.72 -2.86
N ASN A 143 -13.80 7.30 -1.82
CA ASN A 143 -15.20 7.67 -1.58
C ASN A 143 -15.38 8.73 -0.48
N ALA A 144 -14.27 9.29 0.04
CA ALA A 144 -14.30 10.26 1.13
C ALA A 144 -14.71 11.67 0.68
#